data_AF-A2FUZ2-F1
#
_entry.id   AF-A2FUZ2-F1
#
_cell.length_a   1.000
_cell.length_b   1.000
_cell.length_c   1.000
_cell.angle_alpha   90.00
_cell.angle_beta   90.00
_cell.angle_gamma   90.00
#
_symmetry.space_group_name_H-M   'P 1'
#
loop_
_entity.id
_entity.type
_entity.pdbx_description
1 polymer ?
#
loop_
_entity_poly.entity_id
_entity_poly.type
_entity_poly.pdbx_seq_one_letter_code
_entity_poly.pdbx_strand_id
1 'polypeptide(L)'
;MSEITINQTNAVSMVEECAKCMQLEMWPQFKSLFRQLNQYYITNYKNKTEEDNFSRIWIALKSLSIDNILNKVQDCAEFDDYMNYLKQISDLIDDPEHLWEILHTEIHTIFKATPKQAKIIASTLFTPIQLFYYSLSPFLDSELCDLTNITTEDAAIDRFYALVGFVRSCGITNKDKVPEKYSQYIGKLLQIYVSLPEFSPRKFVWLVENINSHLFLKIEVLQELCSSAIETFAKKDMQVLEKIKYLGIFSTSPVMNKMPVLHKHLTDTFSQTVDFYRFFIDKYIVPGYADLKWDGKETGLPSDPVRCWAMYINNVLTSSKDCPVKRRSIEVVIDLSLKFATDYYGEIQPNLEKSHDVRRDIFFIVKNLLSWKLNLLPTTYHSIWMLLLIAAILGAEQTIIVNQPQPTPSETSILLGLEIDDKYCDFIDYKQAFSVLLGKFEAEKDSIPGMIQYLRENFK
;
A
#
# COMPACT_ATOMS: atom_id res chain seq x y z
N MET A 1 -24.99 -59.99 -19.32
CA MET A 1 -24.04 -60.05 -20.46
C MET A 1 -22.77 -60.66 -19.92
N SER A 2 -22.27 -61.70 -20.57
CA SER A 2 -21.07 -62.46 -20.19
C SER A 2 -19.85 -61.55 -20.11
N GLU A 3 -19.07 -61.66 -19.03
CA GLU A 3 -17.74 -61.06 -18.92
C GLU A 3 -16.84 -61.65 -20.01
N ILE A 4 -16.51 -60.86 -21.03
CA ILE A 4 -15.54 -61.23 -22.05
C ILE A 4 -14.16 -60.88 -21.49
N THR A 5 -13.34 -61.89 -21.19
CA THR A 5 -11.96 -61.69 -20.77
C THR A 5 -11.10 -61.36 -21.99
N ILE A 6 -10.46 -60.19 -21.98
CA ILE A 6 -9.61 -59.71 -23.08
C ILE A 6 -8.18 -60.25 -22.89
N ASN A 7 -7.68 -60.92 -23.92
CA ASN A 7 -6.42 -61.66 -23.96
C ASN A 7 -5.66 -61.29 -25.27
N GLN A 8 -4.35 -61.58 -25.36
CA GLN A 8 -3.52 -61.18 -26.52
C GLN A 8 -4.04 -61.67 -27.89
N THR A 9 -4.77 -62.78 -27.93
CA THR A 9 -5.33 -63.38 -29.16
C THR A 9 -6.67 -62.79 -29.61
N ASN A 10 -7.44 -62.14 -28.72
CA ASN A 10 -8.74 -61.57 -29.06
C ASN A 10 -8.75 -60.04 -29.06
N ALA A 11 -7.71 -59.40 -28.50
CA ALA A 11 -7.66 -57.96 -28.29
C ALA A 11 -7.89 -57.13 -29.56
N VAL A 12 -7.29 -57.51 -30.70
CA VAL A 12 -7.46 -56.80 -31.99
C VAL A 12 -8.88 -56.97 -32.56
N SER A 13 -9.44 -58.18 -32.51
CA SER A 13 -10.80 -58.46 -32.97
C SER A 13 -11.86 -57.72 -32.13
N MET A 14 -11.64 -57.62 -30.81
CA MET A 14 -12.51 -56.87 -29.91
C MET A 14 -12.44 -55.35 -30.15
N VAL A 15 -11.31 -54.82 -30.63
CA VAL A 15 -11.19 -53.41 -31.06
C VAL A 15 -11.99 -53.15 -32.34
N GLU A 16 -11.97 -54.07 -33.30
CA GLU A 16 -12.81 -53.99 -34.50
C GLU A 16 -14.32 -54.13 -34.19
N GLU A 17 -14.67 -54.98 -33.23
CA GLU A 17 -16.05 -55.10 -32.74
C GLU A 17 -16.51 -53.84 -32.01
N CYS A 18 -15.62 -53.22 -31.22
CA CYS A 18 -15.87 -51.93 -30.59
C CYS A 18 -16.08 -50.81 -31.65
N ALA A 19 -15.30 -50.80 -32.73
CA ALA A 19 -15.50 -49.88 -33.87
C ALA A 19 -16.85 -50.10 -34.57
N LYS A 20 -17.29 -51.35 -34.74
CA LYS A 20 -18.61 -51.68 -35.31
C LYS A 20 -19.75 -51.24 -34.38
N CYS A 21 -19.63 -51.45 -33.08
CA CYS A 21 -20.61 -50.98 -32.10
C CYS A 21 -20.77 -49.45 -32.14
N MET A 22 -19.68 -48.72 -32.40
CA MET A 22 -19.72 -47.27 -32.60
C MET A 22 -20.42 -46.87 -33.90
N GLN A 23 -20.13 -47.55 -35.03
CA GLN A 23 -20.78 -47.28 -36.32
C GLN A 23 -22.29 -47.59 -36.29
N LEU A 24 -22.71 -48.57 -35.50
CA LEU A 24 -24.11 -48.99 -35.33
C LEU A 24 -24.84 -48.24 -34.20
N GLU A 25 -24.21 -47.21 -33.60
CA GLU A 25 -24.78 -46.38 -32.52
C GLU A 25 -25.20 -47.15 -31.26
N MET A 26 -24.60 -48.33 -31.01
CA MET A 26 -24.89 -49.18 -29.86
C MET A 26 -24.08 -48.74 -28.63
N TRP A 27 -24.33 -47.51 -28.16
CA TRP A 27 -23.57 -46.83 -27.11
C TRP A 27 -23.37 -47.61 -25.80
N PRO A 28 -24.37 -48.33 -25.24
CA PRO A 28 -24.17 -49.08 -23.99
C PRO A 28 -23.19 -50.24 -24.14
N GLN A 29 -23.19 -50.90 -25.32
CA GLN A 29 -22.29 -52.02 -25.62
C GLN A 29 -20.89 -51.50 -25.94
N PHE A 30 -20.80 -50.41 -26.70
CA PHE A 30 -19.56 -49.69 -26.95
C PHE A 30 -18.88 -49.27 -25.63
N LYS A 31 -19.60 -48.65 -24.69
CA LYS A 31 -19.04 -48.23 -23.39
C LYS A 31 -18.50 -49.40 -22.56
N SER A 32 -19.21 -50.53 -22.54
CA SER A 32 -18.76 -51.73 -21.81
C SER A 32 -17.48 -52.31 -22.41
N LEU A 33 -17.43 -52.46 -23.73
CA LEU A 33 -16.27 -53.00 -24.46
C LEU A 33 -15.06 -52.05 -24.39
N PHE A 34 -15.30 -50.74 -24.57
CA PHE A 34 -14.26 -49.71 -24.48
C PHE A 34 -13.63 -49.67 -23.09
N ARG A 35 -14.42 -49.78 -22.01
CA ARG A 35 -13.90 -49.81 -20.63
C ARG A 35 -13.01 -51.04 -20.37
N GLN A 36 -13.42 -52.20 -20.86
CA GLN A 36 -12.64 -53.45 -20.72
C GLN A 36 -11.34 -53.37 -21.52
N LEU A 37 -11.39 -52.85 -22.76
CA LEU A 37 -10.21 -52.63 -23.60
C LEU A 37 -9.25 -51.60 -23.01
N ASN A 38 -9.76 -50.52 -22.42
CA ASN A 38 -8.93 -49.51 -21.76
C ASN A 38 -8.22 -50.09 -20.53
N GLN A 39 -8.91 -50.90 -19.71
CA GLN A 39 -8.28 -51.62 -18.59
C GLN A 39 -7.17 -52.56 -19.08
N TYR A 40 -7.41 -53.29 -20.17
CA TYR A 40 -6.41 -54.16 -20.77
C TYR A 40 -5.18 -53.40 -21.30
N TYR A 41 -5.39 -52.24 -21.92
CA TYR A 41 -4.31 -51.35 -22.37
C TYR A 41 -3.50 -50.78 -21.20
N ILE A 42 -4.17 -50.30 -20.14
CA ILE A 42 -3.51 -49.74 -18.95
C ILE A 42 -2.62 -50.78 -18.27
N THR A 43 -3.11 -52.02 -18.10
CA THR A 43 -2.38 -53.09 -17.40
C THR A 43 -1.17 -53.59 -18.18
N ASN A 44 -1.25 -53.66 -19.52
CA ASN A 44 -0.27 -54.39 -20.32
C ASN A 44 0.68 -53.51 -21.14
N TYR A 45 0.32 -52.25 -21.41
CA TYR A 45 0.96 -51.43 -22.45
C TYR A 45 1.29 -49.98 -22.05
N LYS A 46 0.63 -49.38 -21.05
CA LYS A 46 0.80 -47.95 -20.69
C LYS A 46 2.23 -47.50 -20.38
N ASN A 47 3.10 -48.41 -19.92
CA ASN A 47 4.49 -48.11 -19.54
C ASN A 47 5.55 -48.73 -20.47
N LYS A 48 5.14 -49.34 -21.59
CA LYS A 48 6.08 -49.97 -22.54
C LYS A 48 6.37 -49.01 -23.69
N THR A 49 7.66 -48.78 -23.96
CA THR A 49 8.17 -47.90 -25.02
C THR A 49 8.17 -48.54 -26.41
N GLU A 50 7.80 -49.82 -26.53
CA GLU A 50 7.71 -50.52 -27.81
C GLU A 50 6.30 -50.36 -28.41
N GLU A 51 6.22 -49.82 -29.63
CA GLU A 51 4.97 -49.67 -30.38
C GLU A 51 4.41 -51.03 -30.82
N ASP A 52 3.60 -51.65 -29.97
CA ASP A 52 2.89 -52.89 -30.31
C ASP A 52 1.68 -52.61 -31.22
N ASN A 53 1.36 -53.56 -32.12
CA ASN A 53 0.29 -53.40 -33.12
C ASN A 53 -1.08 -53.08 -32.48
N PHE A 54 -1.34 -53.68 -31.32
CA PHE A 54 -2.54 -53.39 -30.52
C PHE A 54 -2.59 -51.93 -30.02
N SER A 55 -1.47 -51.37 -29.55
CA SER A 55 -1.41 -49.98 -29.07
C SER A 55 -1.73 -48.98 -30.18
N ARG A 56 -1.23 -49.22 -31.41
CA ARG A 56 -1.54 -48.38 -32.58
C ARG A 56 -3.02 -48.43 -32.96
N ILE A 57 -3.60 -49.63 -33.02
CA ILE A 57 -5.02 -49.84 -33.37
C ILE A 57 -5.94 -49.28 -32.26
N TRP A 58 -5.55 -49.40 -30.99
CA TRP A 58 -6.28 -48.83 -29.85
C TRP A 58 -6.27 -47.29 -29.85
N ILE A 59 -5.11 -46.67 -30.10
CA ILE A 59 -4.99 -45.21 -30.22
C ILE A 59 -5.80 -44.70 -31.42
N ALA A 60 -5.76 -45.40 -32.56
CA ALA A 60 -6.58 -45.09 -33.74
C ALA A 60 -8.09 -45.21 -33.45
N LEU A 61 -8.52 -46.25 -32.73
CA LEU A 61 -9.91 -46.40 -32.30
C LEU A 61 -10.34 -45.23 -31.39
N LYS A 62 -9.49 -44.84 -30.44
CA LYS A 62 -9.78 -43.72 -29.53
C LYS A 62 -9.92 -42.40 -30.30
N SER A 63 -9.02 -42.12 -31.25
CA SER A 63 -9.10 -40.95 -32.14
C SER A 63 -10.38 -40.96 -32.98
N LEU A 64 -10.67 -42.07 -33.67
CA LEU A 64 -11.88 -42.21 -34.49
C LEU A 64 -13.17 -42.08 -33.67
N SER A 65 -13.14 -42.52 -32.41
CA SER A 65 -14.28 -42.39 -31.50
C SER A 65 -14.51 -40.95 -31.07
N ILE A 66 -13.44 -40.21 -30.81
CA ILE A 66 -13.49 -38.78 -30.52
C ILE A 66 -13.99 -38.03 -31.76
N ASP A 67 -13.43 -38.27 -32.94
CA ASP A 67 -13.83 -37.62 -34.20
C ASP A 67 -15.31 -37.86 -34.56
N ASN A 68 -15.82 -39.08 -34.38
CA ASN A 68 -17.21 -39.40 -34.68
C ASN A 68 -18.18 -38.71 -33.70
N ILE A 69 -17.84 -38.66 -32.41
CA ILE A 69 -18.66 -37.94 -31.44
C ILE A 69 -18.55 -36.43 -31.66
N LEU A 70 -17.38 -35.92 -32.04
CA LEU A 70 -17.19 -34.52 -32.42
C LEU A 70 -18.09 -34.13 -33.58
N ASN A 71 -18.12 -34.89 -34.68
CA ASN A 71 -19.03 -34.63 -35.80
C ASN A 71 -20.50 -34.57 -35.35
N LYS A 72 -20.92 -35.45 -34.44
CA LYS A 72 -22.28 -35.42 -33.88
C LYS A 72 -22.54 -34.20 -32.99
N VAL A 73 -21.53 -33.74 -32.24
CA VAL A 73 -21.58 -32.48 -31.49
C VAL A 73 -21.73 -31.28 -32.42
N GLN A 74 -21.12 -31.30 -33.60
CA GLN A 74 -21.23 -30.22 -34.59
C GLN A 74 -22.65 -30.09 -35.18
N ASP A 75 -23.37 -31.21 -35.32
CA ASP A 75 -24.72 -31.25 -35.87
C ASP A 75 -25.84 -31.02 -34.83
N CYS A 76 -25.49 -30.81 -33.56
CA CYS A 76 -26.46 -30.64 -32.46
C CYS A 76 -27.14 -29.26 -32.46
N ALA A 77 -28.48 -29.26 -32.45
CA ALA A 77 -29.29 -28.05 -32.28
C ALA A 77 -29.78 -27.83 -30.83
N GLU A 78 -29.91 -28.91 -30.04
CA GLU A 78 -30.43 -28.87 -28.67
C GLU A 78 -29.32 -28.98 -27.61
N PHE A 79 -29.48 -28.25 -26.51
CA PHE A 79 -28.48 -28.20 -25.43
C PHE A 79 -28.36 -29.50 -24.65
N ASP A 80 -29.46 -30.23 -24.45
CA ASP A 80 -29.45 -31.48 -23.69
C ASP A 80 -28.73 -32.60 -24.44
N ASP A 81 -28.90 -32.67 -25.76
CA ASP A 81 -28.18 -33.58 -26.63
C ASP A 81 -26.69 -33.23 -26.69
N TYR A 82 -26.37 -31.94 -26.84
CA TYR A 82 -25.01 -31.44 -26.76
C TYR A 82 -24.32 -31.85 -25.44
N MET A 83 -24.99 -31.70 -24.30
CA MET A 83 -24.48 -32.14 -23.00
C MET A 83 -24.31 -33.65 -22.89
N ASN A 84 -25.17 -34.45 -23.53
CA ASN A 84 -25.05 -35.91 -23.53
C ASN A 84 -23.85 -36.39 -24.34
N TYR A 85 -23.55 -35.77 -25.48
CA TYR A 85 -22.34 -36.07 -26.25
C TYR A 85 -21.07 -35.61 -25.55
N LEU A 86 -21.08 -34.43 -24.90
CA LEU A 86 -19.95 -33.99 -24.09
C LEU A 86 -19.63 -34.92 -22.93
N LYS A 87 -20.65 -35.47 -22.26
CA LYS A 87 -20.46 -36.53 -21.24
C LYS A 87 -19.87 -37.80 -21.84
N GLN A 88 -20.27 -38.17 -23.05
CA GLN A 88 -19.71 -39.33 -23.74
C GLN A 88 -18.23 -39.12 -24.10
N ILE A 89 -17.82 -37.91 -24.53
CA ILE A 89 -16.40 -37.59 -24.74
C ILE A 89 -15.64 -37.64 -23.41
N SER A 90 -16.21 -37.07 -22.34
CA SER A 90 -15.60 -37.11 -21.00
C SER A 90 -15.45 -38.54 -20.45
N ASP A 91 -16.33 -39.48 -20.80
CA ASP A 91 -16.22 -40.89 -20.41
C ASP A 91 -15.06 -41.61 -21.14
N LEU A 92 -14.62 -41.11 -22.29
CA LEU A 92 -13.62 -41.74 -23.17
C LEU A 92 -12.20 -41.19 -22.95
N ILE A 93 -12.08 -40.04 -22.30
CA ILE A 93 -10.81 -39.35 -22.05
C ILE A 93 -10.45 -39.45 -20.57
N ASP A 94 -9.39 -40.20 -20.27
CA ASP A 94 -8.89 -40.38 -18.90
C ASP A 94 -8.15 -39.13 -18.35
N ASP A 95 -7.69 -38.22 -19.22
CA ASP A 95 -6.96 -37.00 -18.83
C ASP A 95 -7.84 -35.73 -18.97
N PRO A 96 -8.21 -35.08 -17.85
CA PRO A 96 -9.03 -33.87 -17.86
C PRO A 96 -8.39 -32.69 -18.60
N GLU A 97 -7.07 -32.61 -18.68
CA GLU A 97 -6.38 -31.52 -19.39
C GLU A 97 -6.58 -31.64 -20.90
N HIS A 98 -6.41 -32.85 -21.43
CA HIS A 98 -6.66 -33.14 -22.84
C HIS A 98 -8.13 -32.94 -23.24
N LEU A 99 -9.07 -33.27 -22.34
CA LEU A 99 -10.50 -32.98 -22.55
C LEU A 99 -10.75 -31.46 -22.66
N TRP A 100 -10.07 -30.65 -21.84
CA TRP A 100 -10.18 -29.19 -21.93
C TRP A 100 -9.61 -28.66 -23.24
N GLU A 101 -8.46 -29.15 -23.69
CA GLU A 101 -7.87 -28.78 -24.98
C GLU A 101 -8.84 -29.05 -26.12
N ILE A 102 -9.38 -30.26 -26.25
CA ILE A 102 -10.36 -30.63 -27.29
C ILE A 102 -11.59 -29.72 -27.25
N LEU A 103 -12.10 -29.41 -26.05
CA LEU A 103 -13.22 -28.49 -25.90
C LEU A 103 -12.87 -27.08 -26.38
N HIS A 104 -11.65 -26.61 -26.09
CA HIS A 104 -11.20 -25.24 -26.37
C HIS A 104 -10.69 -25.02 -27.80
N THR A 105 -10.15 -26.05 -28.45
CA THR A 105 -9.57 -25.95 -29.80
C THR A 105 -10.49 -26.51 -30.90
N GLU A 106 -11.20 -27.62 -30.63
CA GLU A 106 -11.93 -28.36 -31.67
C GLU A 106 -13.45 -28.13 -31.61
N ILE A 107 -14.01 -27.89 -30.43
CA ILE A 107 -15.47 -27.73 -30.24
C ILE A 107 -15.92 -26.25 -30.23
N HIS A 108 -14.99 -25.33 -29.96
CA HIS A 108 -15.27 -23.94 -29.55
C HIS A 108 -15.89 -23.02 -30.62
N THR A 109 -16.28 -23.54 -31.80
CA THR A 109 -16.70 -22.71 -32.94
C THR A 109 -18.16 -22.86 -33.38
N ILE A 110 -18.95 -23.85 -32.89
CA ILE A 110 -20.22 -24.18 -33.57
C ILE A 110 -21.48 -23.99 -32.69
N PHE A 111 -21.48 -24.44 -31.43
CA PHE A 111 -22.65 -24.30 -30.55
C PHE A 111 -22.61 -22.97 -29.77
N LYS A 112 -23.50 -22.03 -30.09
CA LYS A 112 -23.63 -20.75 -29.37
C LYS A 112 -24.31 -20.94 -28.01
N ALA A 113 -23.57 -21.45 -27.03
CA ALA A 113 -24.05 -21.59 -25.67
C ALA A 113 -24.30 -20.22 -25.02
N THR A 114 -25.43 -20.09 -24.31
CA THR A 114 -25.66 -18.93 -23.42
C THR A 114 -24.72 -18.97 -22.21
N PRO A 115 -24.48 -17.85 -21.51
CA PRO A 115 -23.63 -17.84 -20.31
C PRO A 115 -24.08 -18.82 -19.21
N LYS A 116 -25.39 -19.05 -19.09
CA LYS A 116 -25.95 -20.04 -18.14
C LYS A 116 -25.61 -21.48 -18.56
N GLN A 117 -25.69 -21.78 -19.84
CA GLN A 117 -25.36 -23.09 -20.41
C GLN A 117 -23.86 -23.38 -20.33
N ALA A 118 -23.01 -22.38 -20.61
CA ALA A 118 -21.56 -22.49 -20.43
C ALA A 118 -21.18 -22.82 -18.97
N LYS A 119 -21.87 -22.20 -17.99
CA LYS A 119 -21.68 -22.51 -16.57
C LYS A 119 -22.06 -23.96 -16.23
N ILE A 120 -23.14 -24.48 -16.81
CA ILE A 120 -23.59 -25.86 -16.61
C ILE A 120 -22.57 -26.85 -17.18
N ILE A 121 -22.06 -26.60 -18.40
CA ILE A 121 -21.01 -27.41 -19.03
C ILE A 121 -19.78 -27.45 -18.12
N ALA A 122 -19.28 -26.28 -17.72
CA ALA A 122 -18.09 -26.14 -16.88
C ALA A 122 -18.25 -26.86 -15.53
N SER A 123 -19.38 -26.70 -14.84
CA SER A 123 -19.62 -27.35 -13.54
C SER A 123 -19.84 -28.85 -13.62
N THR A 124 -20.22 -29.38 -14.80
CA THR A 124 -20.48 -30.81 -14.99
C THR A 124 -19.18 -31.57 -15.28
N LEU A 125 -18.25 -30.94 -16.00
CA LEU A 125 -17.06 -31.61 -16.54
C LEU A 125 -15.79 -31.32 -15.73
N PHE A 126 -15.69 -30.16 -15.08
CA PHE A 126 -14.45 -29.72 -14.45
C PHE A 126 -14.67 -29.17 -13.05
N THR A 127 -13.64 -29.29 -12.21
CA THR A 127 -13.59 -28.57 -10.94
C THR A 127 -13.15 -27.11 -11.16
N PRO A 128 -13.56 -26.17 -10.28
CA PRO A 128 -13.12 -24.77 -10.33
C PRO A 128 -11.60 -24.57 -10.42
N ILE A 129 -10.84 -25.44 -9.75
CA ILE A 129 -9.37 -25.39 -9.74
C ILE A 129 -8.84 -25.83 -11.11
N GLN A 130 -9.32 -26.94 -11.67
CA GLN A 130 -8.90 -27.41 -13.00
C GLN A 130 -9.17 -26.37 -14.08
N LEU A 131 -10.37 -25.78 -14.10
CA LEU A 131 -10.72 -24.72 -15.04
C LEU A 131 -9.75 -23.55 -14.97
N PHE A 132 -9.38 -23.12 -13.76
CA PHE A 132 -8.42 -22.04 -13.58
C PHE A 132 -7.04 -22.39 -14.14
N TYR A 133 -6.50 -23.56 -13.81
CA TYR A 133 -5.16 -23.96 -14.25
C TYR A 133 -5.07 -24.11 -15.77
N TYR A 134 -6.05 -24.78 -16.38
CA TYR A 134 -6.04 -25.05 -17.83
C TYR A 134 -6.35 -23.79 -18.66
N SER A 135 -7.21 -22.90 -18.16
CA SER A 135 -7.59 -21.68 -18.88
C SER A 135 -6.62 -20.51 -18.68
N LEU A 136 -5.69 -20.60 -17.73
CA LEU A 136 -4.85 -19.46 -17.35
C LEU A 136 -3.94 -19.00 -18.49
N SER A 137 -3.18 -19.91 -19.12
CA SER A 137 -2.22 -19.50 -20.15
C SER A 137 -2.93 -18.88 -21.37
N PRO A 138 -3.98 -19.50 -21.94
CA PRO A 138 -4.75 -18.89 -23.03
C PRO A 138 -5.37 -17.54 -22.65
N PHE A 139 -5.82 -17.38 -21.41
CA PHE A 139 -6.38 -16.12 -20.94
C PHE A 139 -5.32 -15.02 -20.84
N LEU A 140 -4.15 -15.31 -20.26
CA LEU A 140 -3.05 -14.34 -20.15
C LEU A 140 -2.48 -13.94 -21.51
N ASP A 141 -2.51 -14.85 -22.49
CA ASP A 141 -2.07 -14.60 -23.86
C ASP A 141 -3.11 -13.84 -24.70
N SER A 142 -4.32 -13.63 -24.17
CA SER A 142 -5.38 -12.89 -24.86
C SER A 142 -5.16 -11.38 -24.87
N GLU A 143 -5.72 -10.69 -25.86
CA GLU A 143 -5.71 -9.21 -25.94
C GLU A 143 -6.31 -8.53 -24.71
N LEU A 144 -7.19 -9.23 -23.97
CA LEU A 144 -7.80 -8.75 -22.74
C LEU A 144 -6.79 -8.62 -21.60
N CYS A 145 -5.66 -9.33 -21.67
CA CYS A 145 -4.60 -9.32 -20.67
C CYS A 145 -3.30 -8.68 -21.18
N ASP A 146 -3.26 -8.17 -22.41
CA ASP A 146 -2.06 -7.54 -22.93
C ASP A 146 -1.65 -6.31 -22.09
N LEU A 147 -0.41 -6.35 -21.59
CA LEU A 147 0.23 -5.34 -20.76
C LEU A 147 1.18 -4.41 -21.54
N THR A 148 1.41 -4.66 -22.83
CA THR A 148 2.46 -3.96 -23.61
C THR A 148 2.14 -2.49 -23.90
N ASN A 149 0.85 -2.11 -23.98
CA ASN A 149 0.40 -0.78 -24.42
C ASN A 149 -0.37 0.01 -23.34
N ILE A 150 -0.09 -0.23 -22.06
CA ILE A 150 -0.77 0.50 -20.97
C ILE A 150 -0.15 1.89 -20.80
N THR A 151 -0.90 2.92 -21.20
CA THR A 151 -0.51 4.33 -21.09
C THR A 151 -1.32 5.12 -20.05
N THR A 152 -2.46 4.57 -19.62
CA THR A 152 -3.38 5.23 -18.69
C THR A 152 -3.68 4.33 -17.48
N GLU A 153 -4.07 4.97 -16.37
CA GLU A 153 -4.50 4.26 -15.16
C GLU A 153 -5.71 3.37 -15.40
N ASP A 154 -6.68 3.87 -16.17
CA ASP A 154 -7.94 3.20 -16.40
C ASP A 154 -7.72 1.93 -17.24
N ALA A 155 -6.77 1.96 -18.19
CA ALA A 155 -6.36 0.75 -18.92
C ALA A 155 -5.78 -0.32 -17.98
N ALA A 156 -4.98 0.05 -16.98
CA ALA A 156 -4.48 -0.90 -15.98
C ALA A 156 -5.62 -1.46 -15.10
N ILE A 157 -6.59 -0.62 -14.74
CA ILE A 157 -7.77 -1.02 -13.96
C ILE A 157 -8.69 -1.96 -14.78
N ASP A 158 -8.84 -1.73 -16.08
CA ASP A 158 -9.61 -2.60 -16.96
C ASP A 158 -9.00 -4.01 -17.05
N ARG A 159 -7.67 -4.11 -17.11
CA ARG A 159 -6.96 -5.40 -17.03
C ARG A 159 -7.15 -6.10 -15.69
N PHE A 160 -7.20 -5.33 -14.60
CA PHE A 160 -7.60 -5.86 -13.30
C PHE A 160 -9.04 -6.39 -13.30
N TYR A 161 -10.01 -5.66 -13.87
CA TYR A 161 -11.38 -6.15 -13.97
C TYR A 161 -11.52 -7.40 -14.83
N ALA A 162 -10.75 -7.52 -15.92
CA ALA A 162 -10.69 -8.73 -16.72
C ALA A 162 -10.22 -9.93 -15.88
N LEU A 163 -9.15 -9.77 -15.09
CA LEU A 163 -8.66 -10.80 -14.17
C LEU A 163 -9.73 -11.21 -13.14
N VAL A 164 -10.40 -10.23 -12.51
CA VAL A 164 -11.47 -10.51 -11.54
C VAL A 164 -12.62 -11.27 -12.20
N GLY A 165 -13.00 -10.88 -13.43
CA GLY A 165 -14.01 -11.57 -14.23
C GLY A 165 -13.63 -13.03 -14.49
N PHE A 166 -12.38 -13.28 -14.88
CA PHE A 166 -11.84 -14.62 -15.10
C PHE A 166 -11.91 -15.49 -13.84
N VAL A 167 -11.35 -15.00 -12.72
CA VAL A 167 -11.33 -15.73 -11.44
C VAL A 167 -12.74 -16.07 -10.95
N ARG A 168 -13.67 -15.12 -11.06
CA ARG A 168 -15.08 -15.34 -10.70
C ARG A 168 -15.77 -16.34 -11.63
N SER A 169 -15.40 -16.35 -12.91
CA SER A 169 -15.95 -17.29 -13.89
C SER A 169 -15.47 -18.72 -13.63
N CYS A 170 -14.23 -18.89 -13.18
CA CYS A 170 -13.71 -20.18 -12.73
C CYS A 170 -14.34 -20.66 -11.41
N GLY A 171 -14.92 -19.76 -10.60
CA GLY A 171 -15.61 -20.12 -9.35
C GLY A 171 -14.66 -20.50 -8.22
N ILE A 172 -13.42 -20.00 -8.24
CA ILE A 172 -12.40 -20.31 -7.22
C ILE A 172 -12.81 -19.70 -5.88
N THR A 173 -12.73 -20.51 -4.83
CA THR A 173 -13.01 -20.10 -3.45
C THR A 173 -11.82 -20.31 -2.51
N ASN A 174 -10.79 -21.03 -2.96
CA ASN A 174 -9.66 -21.42 -2.13
C ASN A 174 -8.37 -20.67 -2.54
N LYS A 175 -7.60 -20.21 -1.54
CA LYS A 175 -6.37 -19.41 -1.69
C LYS A 175 -5.08 -20.24 -1.79
N ASP A 176 -5.18 -21.57 -1.66
CA ASP A 176 -4.01 -22.32 -1.19
C ASP A 176 -2.95 -22.67 -2.23
N LYS A 177 -3.24 -22.61 -3.53
CA LYS A 177 -2.24 -22.78 -4.60
C LYS A 177 -2.64 -22.01 -5.85
N VAL A 178 -1.85 -20.97 -6.15
CA VAL A 178 -2.03 -20.13 -7.34
C VAL A 178 -0.79 -20.31 -8.23
N PRO A 179 -0.93 -20.46 -9.57
CA PRO A 179 0.19 -20.59 -10.48
C PRO A 179 1.14 -19.39 -10.41
N GLU A 180 2.44 -19.63 -10.55
CA GLU A 180 3.46 -18.58 -10.51
C GLU A 180 3.26 -17.54 -11.63
N LYS A 181 2.91 -17.98 -12.84
CA LYS A 181 2.61 -17.09 -13.99
C LYS A 181 1.53 -16.06 -13.67
N TYR A 182 0.52 -16.45 -12.89
CA TYR A 182 -0.56 -15.55 -12.47
C TYR A 182 -0.07 -14.50 -11.47
N SER A 183 0.71 -14.92 -10.46
CA SER A 183 1.33 -13.99 -9.50
C SER A 183 2.30 -13.02 -10.19
N GLN A 184 3.10 -13.51 -11.15
CA GLN A 184 3.99 -12.68 -11.95
C GLN A 184 3.22 -11.64 -12.79
N TYR A 185 2.08 -12.02 -13.38
CA TYR A 185 1.23 -11.08 -14.12
C TYR A 185 0.73 -9.95 -13.24
N ILE A 186 0.22 -10.28 -12.04
CA ILE A 186 -0.25 -9.28 -11.06
C ILE A 186 0.90 -8.37 -10.63
N GLY A 187 2.09 -8.93 -10.40
CA GLY A 187 3.29 -8.16 -10.12
C GLY A 187 3.62 -7.15 -11.23
N LYS A 188 3.62 -7.59 -12.49
CA LYS A 188 3.85 -6.71 -13.65
C LYS A 188 2.79 -5.62 -13.76
N LEU A 189 1.51 -5.95 -13.53
CA LEU A 189 0.43 -4.96 -13.54
C LEU A 189 0.67 -3.85 -12.51
N LEU A 190 1.03 -4.22 -11.27
CA LEU A 190 1.35 -3.27 -10.20
C LEU A 190 2.58 -2.42 -10.53
N GLN A 191 3.64 -3.03 -11.08
CA GLN A 191 4.84 -2.32 -11.51
C GLN A 191 4.55 -1.32 -12.64
N ILE A 192 3.75 -1.70 -13.64
CA ILE A 192 3.35 -0.82 -14.74
C ILE A 192 2.55 0.36 -14.21
N TYR A 193 1.57 0.11 -13.32
CA TYR A 193 0.75 1.16 -12.72
C TYR A 193 1.61 2.22 -12.04
N VAL A 194 2.56 1.77 -11.21
CA VAL A 194 3.50 2.64 -10.51
C VAL A 194 4.48 3.32 -11.46
N SER A 195 4.78 2.71 -12.61
CA SER A 195 5.70 3.23 -13.61
C SER A 195 5.10 4.33 -14.50
N LEU A 196 3.77 4.48 -14.54
CA LEU A 196 3.11 5.56 -15.28
C LEU A 196 3.61 6.96 -14.85
N PRO A 197 3.79 7.90 -15.79
CA PRO A 197 4.38 9.22 -15.51
C PRO A 197 3.55 10.01 -14.49
N GLU A 198 2.22 9.97 -14.64
CA GLU A 198 1.27 10.47 -13.66
C GLU A 198 0.35 9.33 -13.22
N PHE A 199 0.31 9.07 -11.92
CA PHE A 199 -0.65 8.14 -11.35
C PHE A 199 -1.14 8.62 -9.98
N SER A 200 -2.37 8.23 -9.65
CA SER A 200 -3.08 8.46 -8.41
C SER A 200 -2.69 7.40 -7.39
N PRO A 201 -2.03 7.80 -6.28
CA PRO A 201 -1.64 6.87 -5.23
C PRO A 201 -2.87 6.28 -4.50
N ARG A 202 -4.01 6.98 -4.51
CA ARG A 202 -5.27 6.47 -3.92
C ARG A 202 -5.87 5.34 -4.75
N LYS A 203 -5.86 5.46 -6.08
CA LYS A 203 -6.30 4.39 -6.97
C LYS A 203 -5.36 3.18 -6.89
N PHE A 204 -4.06 3.41 -6.73
CA PHE A 204 -3.11 2.32 -6.49
C PHE A 204 -3.40 1.57 -5.17
N VAL A 205 -3.63 2.30 -4.06
CA VAL A 205 -4.06 1.68 -2.79
C VAL A 205 -5.35 0.87 -2.98
N TRP A 206 -6.34 1.45 -3.66
CA TRP A 206 -7.59 0.76 -3.98
C TRP A 206 -7.32 -0.52 -4.79
N LEU A 207 -6.45 -0.48 -5.80
CA LEU A 207 -6.10 -1.64 -6.62
C LEU A 207 -5.50 -2.76 -5.77
N VAL A 208 -4.55 -2.45 -4.89
CA VAL A 208 -3.92 -3.43 -3.98
C VAL A 208 -4.96 -4.10 -3.06
N GLU A 209 -5.87 -3.32 -2.47
CA GLU A 209 -6.92 -3.85 -1.59
C GLU A 209 -7.95 -4.71 -2.35
N ASN A 210 -8.27 -4.34 -3.59
CA ASN A 210 -9.18 -5.11 -4.42
C ASN A 210 -8.53 -6.41 -4.93
N ILE A 211 -7.23 -6.40 -5.22
CA ILE A 211 -6.46 -7.61 -5.51
C ILE A 211 -6.51 -8.56 -4.31
N ASN A 212 -6.25 -8.07 -3.09
CA ASN A 212 -6.34 -8.87 -1.87
C ASN A 212 -7.74 -9.48 -1.66
N SER A 213 -8.79 -8.74 -2.00
CA SER A 213 -10.19 -9.13 -1.79
C SER A 213 -10.75 -10.06 -2.87
N HIS A 214 -10.26 -9.96 -4.12
CA HIS A 214 -10.91 -10.59 -5.27
C HIS A 214 -10.05 -11.59 -6.04
N LEU A 215 -8.72 -11.55 -5.92
CA LEU A 215 -7.82 -12.39 -6.71
C LEU A 215 -7.28 -13.62 -5.94
N PHE A 216 -7.79 -13.88 -4.73
CA PHE A 216 -7.50 -15.06 -3.90
C PHE A 216 -6.00 -15.36 -3.69
N LEU A 217 -5.16 -14.32 -3.69
CA LEU A 217 -3.74 -14.46 -3.36
C LEU A 217 -3.54 -14.60 -1.83
N LYS A 218 -2.46 -15.32 -1.46
CA LYS A 218 -1.93 -15.27 -0.09
C LYS A 218 -1.37 -13.87 0.18
N ILE A 219 -1.54 -13.39 1.41
CA ILE A 219 -1.17 -12.02 1.75
C ILE A 219 0.34 -11.82 1.68
N GLU A 220 1.11 -12.86 1.99
CA GLU A 220 2.57 -12.87 1.94
C GLU A 220 3.05 -12.66 0.50
N VAL A 221 2.47 -13.38 -0.46
CA VAL A 221 2.80 -13.24 -1.90
C VAL A 221 2.44 -11.83 -2.38
N LEU A 222 1.28 -11.31 -1.99
CA LEU A 222 0.89 -9.95 -2.38
C LEU A 222 1.84 -8.90 -1.80
N GLN A 223 2.30 -9.07 -0.56
CA GLN A 223 3.28 -8.18 0.06
C GLN A 223 4.64 -8.21 -0.68
N GLU A 224 5.09 -9.36 -1.16
CA GLU A 224 6.30 -9.46 -1.98
C GLU A 224 6.16 -8.70 -3.30
N LEU A 225 5.03 -8.89 -4.01
CA LEU A 225 4.74 -8.18 -5.25
C LEU A 225 4.66 -6.66 -5.05
N CYS A 226 3.97 -6.23 -3.99
CA CYS A 226 3.89 -4.82 -3.61
C CYS A 226 5.28 -4.26 -3.25
N SER A 227 6.17 -5.05 -2.64
CA SER A 227 7.52 -4.59 -2.28
C SER A 227 8.31 -4.23 -3.52
N SER A 228 8.25 -5.10 -4.54
CA SER A 228 8.88 -4.85 -5.83
C SER A 228 8.32 -3.61 -6.55
N ALA A 229 7.01 -3.40 -6.48
CA ALA A 229 6.38 -2.20 -7.03
C ALA A 229 6.82 -0.93 -6.28
N ILE A 230 6.90 -0.96 -4.96
CA ILE A 230 7.35 0.16 -4.12
C ILE A 230 8.84 0.46 -4.37
N GLU A 231 9.69 -0.54 -4.55
CA GLU A 231 11.10 -0.33 -4.91
C GLU A 231 11.24 0.34 -6.28
N THR A 232 10.37 -0.04 -7.23
CA THR A 232 10.30 0.60 -8.54
C THR A 232 9.85 2.06 -8.41
N PHE A 233 8.83 2.33 -7.59
CA PHE A 233 8.40 3.69 -7.25
C PHE A 233 9.55 4.51 -6.64
N ALA A 234 10.27 3.93 -5.68
CA ALA A 234 11.31 4.62 -4.92
C ALA A 234 12.48 5.08 -5.79
N LYS A 235 12.71 4.43 -6.93
CA LYS A 235 13.75 4.81 -7.91
C LYS A 235 13.34 5.95 -8.84
N LYS A 236 12.06 6.33 -8.88
CA LYS A 236 11.62 7.47 -9.70
C LYS A 236 12.22 8.78 -9.21
N ASP A 237 12.69 9.57 -10.16
CA ASP A 237 13.12 10.94 -9.90
C ASP A 237 11.87 11.81 -9.68
N MET A 238 11.67 12.24 -8.43
CA MET A 238 10.49 12.95 -7.98
C MET A 238 10.90 13.86 -6.82
N GLN A 239 10.24 15.01 -6.70
CA GLN A 239 10.47 15.91 -5.57
C GLN A 239 10.15 15.21 -4.24
N VAL A 240 10.99 15.43 -3.23
CA VAL A 240 10.86 14.81 -1.89
C VAL A 240 9.47 15.04 -1.30
N LEU A 241 8.92 16.25 -1.48
CA LEU A 241 7.59 16.63 -1.00
C LEU A 241 6.45 15.87 -1.71
N GLU A 242 6.61 15.49 -2.97
CA GLU A 242 5.62 14.69 -3.67
C GLU A 242 5.76 13.23 -3.26
N LYS A 243 7.00 12.74 -3.19
CA LYS A 243 7.32 11.37 -2.80
C LYS A 243 6.76 11.02 -1.41
N ILE A 244 6.92 11.90 -0.41
CA ILE A 244 6.36 11.67 0.93
C ILE A 244 4.83 11.64 0.94
N LYS A 245 4.17 12.40 0.06
CA LYS A 245 2.71 12.39 -0.08
C LYS A 245 2.24 11.03 -0.61
N TYR A 246 2.92 10.48 -1.61
CA TYR A 246 2.60 9.17 -2.18
C TYR A 246 2.82 8.05 -1.17
N LEU A 247 3.99 8.01 -0.53
CA LEU A 247 4.31 7.01 0.50
C LEU A 247 3.37 7.08 1.70
N GLY A 248 2.99 8.30 2.12
CA GLY A 248 2.00 8.50 3.19
C GLY A 248 0.59 8.04 2.82
N ILE A 249 0.24 8.05 1.52
CA ILE A 249 -1.02 7.47 1.05
C ILE A 249 -0.89 5.94 0.99
N PHE A 250 0.24 5.39 0.56
CA PHE A 250 0.47 3.95 0.57
C PHE A 250 0.37 3.36 1.98
N SER A 251 0.85 4.07 3.01
CA SER A 251 0.72 3.62 4.40
C SER A 251 -0.71 3.58 4.94
N THR A 252 -1.70 4.08 4.19
CA THR A 252 -3.12 3.95 4.58
C THR A 252 -3.71 2.57 4.26
N SER A 253 -3.05 1.79 3.40
CA SER A 253 -3.46 0.41 3.08
C SER A 253 -3.18 -0.54 4.25
N PRO A 254 -4.18 -1.31 4.73
CA PRO A 254 -3.96 -2.36 5.72
C PRO A 254 -2.93 -3.42 5.30
N VAL A 255 -2.83 -3.72 4.01
CA VAL A 255 -1.84 -4.67 3.47
C VAL A 255 -0.44 -4.06 3.50
N MET A 256 -0.30 -2.83 3.01
CA MET A 256 1.02 -2.20 2.83
C MET A 256 1.60 -1.61 4.10
N ASN A 257 0.77 -1.19 5.06
CA ASN A 257 1.23 -0.63 6.34
C ASN A 257 1.98 -1.65 7.24
N LYS A 258 2.01 -2.92 6.87
CA LYS A 258 2.79 -3.93 7.60
C LYS A 258 4.15 -4.21 6.96
N MET A 259 4.45 -3.56 5.82
CA MET A 259 5.60 -3.89 5.00
C MET A 259 6.85 -3.12 5.46
N PRO A 260 7.94 -3.81 5.84
CA PRO A 260 9.18 -3.15 6.27
C PRO A 260 9.79 -2.23 5.20
N VAL A 261 9.68 -2.62 3.92
CA VAL A 261 10.20 -1.85 2.78
C VAL A 261 9.53 -0.48 2.69
N LEU A 262 8.21 -0.42 2.89
CA LEU A 262 7.46 0.84 2.88
C LEU A 262 7.91 1.74 4.04
N HIS A 263 8.02 1.19 5.25
CA HIS A 263 8.45 1.96 6.42
C HIS A 263 9.86 2.51 6.26
N LYS A 264 10.79 1.74 5.69
CA LYS A 264 12.14 2.19 5.40
C LYS A 264 12.12 3.40 4.48
N HIS A 265 11.48 3.29 3.32
CA HIS A 265 11.40 4.40 2.36
C HIS A 265 10.63 5.61 2.89
N LEU A 266 9.58 5.39 3.67
CA LEU A 266 8.83 6.46 4.32
C LEU A 266 9.71 7.20 5.33
N THR A 267 10.47 6.49 6.16
CA THR A 267 11.38 7.08 7.16
C THR A 267 12.51 7.86 6.49
N ASP A 268 13.14 7.30 5.46
CA ASP A 268 14.22 7.97 4.72
C ASP A 268 13.71 9.26 4.06
N THR A 269 12.55 9.19 3.39
CA THR A 269 11.94 10.35 2.73
C THR A 269 11.42 11.37 3.75
N PHE A 270 10.97 10.92 4.92
CA PHE A 270 10.57 11.78 6.03
C PHE A 270 11.74 12.61 6.55
N SER A 271 12.88 11.98 6.83
CA SER A 271 14.10 12.67 7.25
C SER A 271 14.54 13.70 6.21
N GLN A 272 14.57 13.33 4.93
CA GLN A 272 14.87 14.28 3.84
C GLN A 272 13.89 15.45 3.76
N THR A 273 12.61 15.23 4.07
CA THR A 273 11.60 16.29 4.11
C THR A 273 11.84 17.25 5.27
N VAL A 274 12.21 16.72 6.44
CA VAL A 274 12.60 17.54 7.60
C VAL A 274 13.82 18.39 7.26
N ASP A 275 14.85 17.78 6.67
CA ASP A 275 16.07 18.48 6.24
C ASP A 275 15.78 19.56 5.19
N PHE A 276 14.89 19.28 4.23
CA PHE A 276 14.48 20.26 3.23
C PHE A 276 13.84 21.50 3.86
N TYR A 277 12.90 21.30 4.80
CA TYR A 277 12.27 22.43 5.49
C TYR A 277 13.24 23.17 6.41
N ARG A 278 14.10 22.42 7.11
CA ARG A 278 15.12 22.98 7.99
C ARG A 278 16.15 23.80 7.22
N PHE A 279 16.57 23.36 6.04
CA PHE A 279 17.55 24.06 5.22
C PHE A 279 17.15 25.52 4.94
N PHE A 280 15.86 25.79 4.73
CA PHE A 280 15.40 27.16 4.52
C PHE A 280 15.59 28.01 5.78
N ILE A 281 15.26 27.48 6.95
CA ILE A 281 15.42 28.16 8.25
C ILE A 281 16.91 28.43 8.50
N ASP A 282 17.74 27.39 8.41
CA ASP A 282 19.17 27.48 8.71
C ASP A 282 19.91 28.42 7.75
N LYS A 283 19.49 28.50 6.48
CA LYS A 283 20.17 29.31 5.45
C LYS A 283 19.67 30.75 5.38
N TYR A 284 18.38 30.99 5.62
CA TYR A 284 17.76 32.30 5.33
C TYR A 284 17.20 33.00 6.56
N ILE A 285 16.94 32.28 7.66
CA ILE A 285 16.30 32.85 8.86
C ILE A 285 17.30 32.97 10.00
N VAL A 286 17.97 31.87 10.34
CA VAL A 286 18.95 31.80 11.44
C VAL A 286 20.05 32.86 11.33
N PRO A 287 20.65 33.12 10.15
CA PRO A 287 21.69 34.16 10.04
C PRO A 287 21.21 35.56 10.42
N GLY A 288 19.92 35.87 10.24
CA GLY A 288 19.37 37.17 10.60
C GLY A 288 19.38 37.45 12.11
N TYR A 289 19.50 36.42 12.96
CA TYR A 289 19.65 36.59 14.40
C TYR A 289 21.03 37.13 14.81
N ALA A 290 22.06 36.95 13.97
CA ALA A 290 23.40 37.47 14.24
C ALA A 290 23.48 39.01 14.10
N ASP A 291 22.59 39.60 13.30
CA ASP A 291 22.53 41.04 13.08
C ASP A 291 21.70 41.78 14.14
N LEU A 292 21.03 41.06 15.05
CA LEU A 292 20.22 41.65 16.11
C LEU A 292 21.11 42.26 17.19
N LYS A 293 20.78 43.51 17.53
CA LYS A 293 21.41 44.26 18.62
C LYS A 293 20.47 44.33 19.82
N TRP A 294 20.97 43.85 20.95
CA TRP A 294 20.25 43.79 22.22
C TRP A 294 20.66 44.91 23.19
N ASP A 295 21.42 45.88 22.69
CA ASP A 295 21.75 47.15 23.29
C ASP A 295 21.06 48.31 22.54
N GLY A 296 20.62 49.33 23.29
CA GLY A 296 20.00 50.53 22.72
C GLY A 296 18.50 50.61 22.99
N LYS A 297 17.76 51.25 22.06
CA LYS A 297 16.35 51.59 22.25
C LYS A 297 15.41 50.50 21.79
N GLU A 298 14.29 50.39 22.49
CA GLU A 298 13.17 49.53 22.13
C GLU A 298 12.66 49.83 20.70
N THR A 299 12.42 48.79 19.89
CA THR A 299 11.97 48.94 18.50
C THR A 299 10.46 48.89 18.32
N GLY A 300 9.72 48.34 19.29
CA GLY A 300 8.24 48.30 19.21
C GLY A 300 7.67 47.14 18.40
N LEU A 301 8.51 46.34 17.75
CA LEU A 301 8.10 45.26 16.83
C LEU A 301 8.92 43.99 17.10
N PRO A 302 8.33 42.80 16.87
CA PRO A 302 9.10 41.56 16.83
C PRO A 302 10.19 41.64 15.77
N SER A 303 11.32 40.99 16.03
CA SER A 303 12.47 40.96 15.14
C SER A 303 12.13 40.32 13.79
N ASP A 304 12.77 40.81 12.74
CA ASP A 304 12.54 40.31 11.38
C ASP A 304 12.79 38.79 11.24
N PRO A 305 13.83 38.18 11.87
CA PRO A 305 14.02 36.73 11.83
C PRO A 305 12.83 35.96 12.41
N VAL A 306 12.27 36.40 13.54
CA VAL A 306 11.09 35.77 14.17
C VAL A 306 9.85 35.90 13.28
N ARG A 307 9.66 37.07 12.65
CA ARG A 307 8.55 37.30 11.71
C ARG A 307 8.68 36.43 10.46
N CYS A 308 9.88 36.34 9.89
CA CYS A 308 10.19 35.48 8.75
C CYS A 308 9.97 34.00 9.08
N TRP A 309 10.39 33.56 10.28
CA TRP A 309 10.12 32.21 10.77
C TRP A 309 8.62 31.91 10.82
N ALA A 310 7.83 32.76 11.46
CA ALA A 310 6.38 32.56 11.57
C ALA A 310 5.71 32.54 10.19
N MET A 311 6.13 33.44 9.28
CA MET A 311 5.61 33.49 7.92
C MET A 311 5.92 32.20 7.14
N TYR A 312 7.16 31.71 7.24
CA TYR A 312 7.59 30.48 6.60
C TYR A 312 6.80 29.27 7.11
N ILE A 313 6.74 29.08 8.43
CA ILE A 313 6.02 27.96 9.04
C ILE A 313 4.53 28.00 8.68
N ASN A 314 3.90 29.18 8.72
CA ASN A 314 2.49 29.32 8.35
C ASN A 314 2.23 28.97 6.87
N ASN A 315 3.14 29.35 5.97
CA ASN A 315 3.05 28.99 4.56
C ASN A 315 3.17 27.46 4.35
N VAL A 316 4.14 26.83 5.00
CA VAL A 316 4.36 25.38 4.88
C VAL A 316 3.23 24.58 5.54
N LEU A 317 2.67 25.04 6.66
CA LEU A 317 1.49 24.45 7.30
C LEU A 317 0.26 24.54 6.39
N THR A 318 0.08 25.67 5.69
CA THR A 318 -1.05 25.87 4.79
C THR A 318 -0.98 24.96 3.57
N SER A 319 0.20 24.78 2.98
CA SER A 319 0.40 23.88 1.84
C SER A 319 0.35 22.39 2.21
N SER A 320 0.40 22.06 3.50
CA SER A 320 0.47 20.68 4.00
C SER A 320 -0.81 20.18 4.67
N LYS A 321 -1.92 20.94 4.59
CA LYS A 321 -3.20 20.58 5.24
C LYS A 321 -3.72 19.18 4.84
N ASP A 322 -3.50 18.78 3.59
CA ASP A 322 -4.03 17.53 3.03
C ASP A 322 -3.11 16.32 3.23
N CYS A 323 -1.96 16.49 3.90
CA CYS A 323 -0.99 15.41 4.10
C CYS A 323 -0.50 15.35 5.56
N PRO A 324 -1.06 14.43 6.37
CA PRO A 324 -0.68 14.28 7.78
C PRO A 324 0.82 14.06 8.00
N VAL A 325 1.47 13.31 7.10
CA VAL A 325 2.92 13.04 7.19
C VAL A 325 3.75 14.30 6.99
N LYS A 326 3.37 15.19 6.05
CA LYS A 326 4.01 16.51 5.90
C LYS A 326 3.76 17.40 7.10
N ARG A 327 2.53 17.39 7.65
CA ARG A 327 2.23 18.12 8.88
C ARG A 327 3.14 17.67 10.02
N ARG A 328 3.37 16.36 10.15
CA ARG A 328 4.25 15.80 11.17
C ARG A 328 5.72 16.19 10.98
N SER A 329 6.22 16.27 9.75
CA SER A 329 7.60 16.74 9.52
C SER A 329 7.78 18.22 9.90
N ILE A 330 6.76 19.06 9.69
CA ILE A 330 6.78 20.45 10.15
C ILE A 330 6.80 20.55 11.68
N GLU A 331 6.04 19.71 12.39
CA GLU A 331 6.07 19.67 13.86
C GLU A 331 7.48 19.36 14.39
N VAL A 332 8.23 18.48 13.73
CA VAL A 332 9.65 18.20 14.06
C VAL A 332 10.53 19.42 13.79
N VAL A 333 10.32 20.11 12.66
CA VAL A 333 11.07 21.34 12.32
C VAL A 333 10.80 22.45 13.35
N ILE A 334 9.57 22.55 13.84
CA ILE A 334 9.20 23.49 14.92
C ILE A 334 9.93 23.14 16.21
N ASP A 335 9.97 21.86 16.62
CA ASP A 335 10.72 21.43 17.81
C ASP A 335 12.21 21.81 17.72
N LEU A 336 12.84 21.58 16.55
CA LEU A 336 14.23 21.97 16.32
C LEU A 336 14.42 23.49 16.33
N SER A 337 13.49 24.25 15.73
CA SER A 337 13.53 25.72 15.73
C SER A 337 13.39 26.29 17.14
N LEU A 338 12.55 25.68 17.98
CA LEU A 338 12.34 26.11 19.35
C LEU A 338 13.55 25.82 20.24
N LYS A 339 14.28 24.72 20.00
CA LYS A 339 15.57 24.47 20.64
C LYS A 339 16.59 25.54 20.28
N PHE A 340 16.71 25.88 19.00
CA PHE A 340 17.55 27.01 18.59
C PHE A 340 17.14 28.31 19.29
N ALA A 341 15.83 28.61 19.36
CA ALA A 341 15.35 29.81 20.03
C ALA A 341 15.66 29.80 21.53
N THR A 342 15.52 28.67 22.23
CA THR A 342 15.87 28.57 23.66
C THR A 342 17.35 28.82 23.89
N ASP A 343 18.20 28.25 23.04
CA ASP A 343 19.65 28.42 23.15
C ASP A 343 20.02 29.89 22.89
N TYR A 344 19.52 30.45 21.79
CA TYR A 344 19.78 31.84 21.41
C TYR A 344 19.32 32.85 22.47
N TYR A 345 18.04 32.82 22.88
CA TYR A 345 17.53 33.76 23.89
C TYR A 345 18.08 33.49 25.29
N GLY A 346 18.59 32.29 25.56
CA GLY A 346 19.30 31.95 26.80
C GLY A 346 20.70 32.57 26.88
N GLU A 347 21.32 32.89 25.74
CA GLU A 347 22.66 33.48 25.63
C GLU A 347 22.66 35.01 25.48
N ILE A 348 21.49 35.63 25.30
CA ILE A 348 21.38 37.08 25.12
C ILE A 348 21.32 37.80 26.47
N GLN A 349 22.01 38.94 26.54
CA GLN A 349 22.02 39.82 27.71
C GLN A 349 21.51 41.22 27.32
N PRO A 350 20.18 41.42 27.22
CA PRO A 350 19.63 42.69 26.77
C PRO A 350 19.75 43.77 27.85
N ASN A 351 19.75 45.04 27.46
CA ASN A 351 19.49 46.12 28.41
C ASN A 351 18.00 46.19 28.78
N LEU A 352 17.64 47.05 29.74
CA LEU A 352 16.26 47.13 30.23
C LEU A 352 15.24 47.42 29.11
N GLU A 353 15.54 48.35 28.21
CA GLU A 353 14.64 48.68 27.08
C GLU A 353 14.52 47.52 26.08
N LYS A 354 15.63 46.90 25.68
CA LYS A 354 15.64 45.75 24.74
C LYS A 354 15.10 44.46 25.35
N SER A 355 15.02 44.36 26.67
CA SER A 355 14.34 43.24 27.33
C SER A 355 12.87 43.12 26.88
N HIS A 356 12.21 44.25 26.56
CA HIS A 356 10.86 44.25 26.01
C HIS A 356 10.81 43.64 24.61
N ASP A 357 11.80 43.91 23.76
CA ASP A 357 11.87 43.34 22.41
C ASP A 357 12.11 41.82 22.45
N VAL A 358 12.97 41.34 23.36
CA VAL A 358 13.16 39.89 23.58
C VAL A 358 11.85 39.22 24.02
N ARG A 359 11.13 39.82 24.97
CA ARG A 359 9.82 39.29 25.40
C ARG A 359 8.83 39.28 24.25
N ARG A 360 8.75 40.35 23.45
CA ARG A 360 7.88 40.41 22.26
C ARG A 360 8.15 39.28 21.29
N ASP A 361 9.42 39.00 21.00
CA ASP A 361 9.80 37.89 20.13
C ASP A 361 9.30 36.55 20.67
N ILE A 362 9.55 36.27 21.94
CA ILE A 362 9.14 35.04 22.61
C ILE A 362 7.61 34.88 22.59
N PHE A 363 6.87 35.93 22.98
CA PHE A 363 5.41 35.90 22.97
C PHE A 363 4.85 35.81 21.56
N PHE A 364 5.50 36.41 20.56
CA PHE A 364 5.12 36.26 19.17
C PHE A 364 5.27 34.81 18.68
N ILE A 365 6.35 34.13 19.06
CA ILE A 365 6.55 32.69 18.81
C ILE A 365 5.41 31.89 19.45
N VAL A 366 5.17 32.08 20.75
CA VAL A 366 4.17 31.34 21.53
C VAL A 366 2.75 31.55 20.96
N LYS A 367 2.39 32.78 20.61
CA LYS A 367 1.09 33.13 20.02
C LYS A 367 0.86 32.43 18.68
N ASN A 368 1.89 32.34 17.84
CA ASN A 368 1.81 31.61 16.59
C ASN A 368 1.60 30.11 16.84
N LEU A 369 2.33 29.50 17.78
CA LEU A 369 2.16 28.09 18.14
C LEU A 369 0.74 27.76 18.63
N LEU A 370 0.14 28.64 19.44
CA LEU A 370 -1.25 28.50 19.89
C LEU A 370 -2.24 28.50 18.71
N SER A 371 -1.99 29.34 17.71
CA SER A 371 -2.88 29.47 16.54
C SER A 371 -2.87 28.24 15.63
N TRP A 372 -1.75 27.50 15.59
CA TRP A 372 -1.52 26.43 14.61
C TRP A 372 -2.17 25.08 14.96
N LYS A 373 -2.68 24.91 16.19
CA LYS A 373 -3.35 23.68 16.68
C LYS A 373 -2.53 22.42 16.35
N LEU A 374 -1.29 22.37 16.82
CA LEU A 374 -0.32 21.32 16.53
C LEU A 374 -0.33 20.22 17.59
N ASN A 375 0.06 19.01 17.21
CA ASN A 375 0.30 17.92 18.15
C ASN A 375 1.76 17.95 18.61
N LEU A 376 2.03 18.83 19.58
CA LEU A 376 3.37 19.07 20.10
C LEU A 376 3.91 17.87 20.89
N LEU A 377 5.21 17.62 20.75
CA LEU A 377 5.92 16.62 21.54
C LEU A 377 6.16 17.15 22.96
N PRO A 378 6.33 16.27 23.98
CA PRO A 378 6.67 16.68 25.34
C PRO A 378 7.93 17.57 25.41
N THR A 379 8.94 17.27 24.60
CA THR A 379 10.16 18.09 24.48
C THR A 379 9.86 19.50 23.99
N THR A 380 8.90 19.63 23.07
CA THR A 380 8.50 20.92 22.51
C THR A 380 7.82 21.79 23.57
N TYR A 381 6.99 21.20 24.44
CA TYR A 381 6.42 21.92 25.59
C TYR A 381 7.50 22.44 26.53
N HIS A 382 8.52 21.62 26.83
CA HIS A 382 9.63 22.03 27.67
C HIS A 382 10.40 23.23 27.07
N SER A 383 10.70 23.22 25.76
CA SER A 383 11.31 24.37 25.08
C SER A 383 10.44 25.63 25.14
N ILE A 384 9.12 25.50 24.94
CA ILE A 384 8.19 26.62 25.07
C ILE A 384 8.21 27.19 26.49
N TRP A 385 8.16 26.34 27.52
CA TRP A 385 8.18 26.78 28.90
C TRP A 385 9.52 27.42 29.28
N MET A 386 10.65 26.97 28.71
CA MET A 386 11.94 27.62 28.88
C MET A 386 11.95 29.03 28.26
N LEU A 387 11.39 29.21 27.06
CA LEU A 387 11.23 30.54 26.47
C LEU A 387 10.37 31.44 27.37
N LEU A 388 9.24 30.93 27.86
CA LEU A 388 8.37 31.66 28.79
C LEU A 388 9.08 32.00 30.11
N LEU A 389 9.95 31.11 30.62
CA LEU A 389 10.78 31.38 31.79
C LEU A 389 11.79 32.49 31.53
N ILE A 390 12.47 32.48 30.38
CA ILE A 390 13.35 33.58 29.94
C ILE A 390 12.57 34.89 29.91
N ALA A 391 11.37 34.90 29.31
CA ALA A 391 10.53 36.09 29.27
C ALA A 391 10.12 36.57 30.68
N ALA A 392 9.77 35.64 31.58
CA ALA A 392 9.41 35.96 32.96
C ALA A 392 10.60 36.55 33.73
N ILE A 393 11.80 35.98 33.57
CA ILE A 393 13.04 36.50 34.15
C ILE A 393 13.33 37.90 33.61
N LEU A 394 13.16 38.16 32.32
CA LEU A 394 13.49 39.45 31.73
C LEU A 394 12.53 40.57 32.12
N GLY A 395 11.29 40.28 32.50
CA GLY A 395 10.32 41.33 32.83
C GLY A 395 9.87 41.43 34.30
N ALA A 396 10.14 40.43 35.14
CA ALA A 396 9.75 40.50 36.55
C ALA A 396 10.43 41.65 37.30
N GLU A 397 9.75 42.30 38.24
CA GLU A 397 10.40 43.30 39.09
C GLU A 397 11.52 42.68 39.93
N GLN A 398 12.55 43.47 40.26
CA GLN A 398 13.69 43.01 41.06
C GLN A 398 13.24 42.44 42.43
N THR A 399 12.14 42.95 42.98
CA THR A 399 11.52 42.48 44.23
C THR A 399 11.01 41.03 44.13
N ILE A 400 10.43 40.65 42.99
CA ILE A 400 9.91 39.30 42.71
C ILE A 400 11.06 38.33 42.49
N ILE A 401 12.12 38.78 41.81
CA ILE A 401 13.32 37.97 41.56
C ILE A 401 14.07 37.64 42.84
N VAL A 402 14.22 38.62 43.74
CA VAL A 402 14.88 38.42 45.04
C VAL A 402 14.02 37.58 45.97
N ASN A 403 12.69 37.77 45.95
CA ASN A 403 11.74 37.00 46.76
C ASN A 403 10.97 35.99 45.90
N GLN A 404 11.69 34.98 45.41
CA GLN A 404 11.12 33.98 44.50
C GLN A 404 9.83 33.36 45.10
N PRO A 405 8.71 33.41 44.36
CA PRO A 405 7.45 32.83 44.82
C PRO A 405 7.54 31.30 44.91
N GLN A 406 6.72 30.71 45.79
CA GLN A 406 6.66 29.26 45.95
C GLN A 406 6.14 28.59 44.67
N PRO A 407 6.78 27.49 44.20
CA PRO A 407 6.37 26.79 43.01
C PRO A 407 4.90 26.36 43.09
N THR A 408 4.12 26.60 42.03
CA THR A 408 2.71 26.22 41.97
C THR A 408 2.50 25.18 40.87
N PRO A 409 1.85 24.04 41.15
CA PRO A 409 1.56 23.06 40.11
C PRO A 409 0.54 23.62 39.11
N SER A 410 0.77 23.35 37.82
CA SER A 410 -0.10 23.81 36.73
C SER A 410 -0.37 22.71 35.71
N GLU A 411 -1.46 22.87 34.97
CA GLU A 411 -1.83 21.99 33.86
C GLU A 411 -0.79 22.03 32.74
N THR A 412 -0.62 20.91 32.06
CA THR A 412 0.29 20.79 30.91
C THR A 412 -0.37 21.37 29.66
N SER A 413 -0.14 22.66 29.42
CA SER A 413 -0.53 23.37 28.19
C SER A 413 0.58 24.31 27.72
N ILE A 414 0.43 24.90 26.53
CA ILE A 414 1.42 25.86 25.99
C ILE A 414 1.62 27.05 26.95
N LEU A 415 0.53 27.57 27.54
CA LEU A 415 0.56 28.73 28.44
C LEU A 415 0.51 28.38 29.93
N LEU A 416 0.34 27.11 30.30
CA LEU A 416 0.21 26.69 31.71
C LEU A 416 -0.92 27.40 32.49
N GLY A 417 -1.92 27.94 31.81
CA GLY A 417 -2.99 28.75 32.42
C GLY A 417 -2.59 30.19 32.76
N LEU A 418 -1.44 30.67 32.25
CA LEU A 418 -0.98 32.04 32.43
C LEU A 418 -1.71 33.00 31.48
N GLU A 419 -2.12 34.15 32.01
CA GLU A 419 -2.74 35.22 31.24
C GLU A 419 -1.68 36.16 30.65
N ILE A 420 -1.87 36.51 29.37
CA ILE A 420 -0.98 37.37 28.60
C ILE A 420 -1.76 38.62 28.18
N ASP A 421 -1.14 39.78 28.36
CA ASP A 421 -1.60 41.03 27.77
C ASP A 421 -1.26 41.03 26.27
N ASP A 422 -2.28 40.83 25.44
CA ASP A 422 -2.16 40.82 23.99
C ASP A 422 -1.67 42.14 23.39
N LYS A 423 -1.82 43.27 24.10
CA LYS A 423 -1.46 44.60 23.61
C LYS A 423 0.02 44.90 23.82
N TYR A 424 0.57 44.46 24.95
CA TYR A 424 1.98 44.68 25.30
C TYR A 424 2.86 43.46 25.04
N CYS A 425 2.28 42.33 24.63
CA CYS A 425 2.94 41.03 24.52
C CYS A 425 3.70 40.72 25.81
N ASP A 426 2.97 40.71 26.92
CA ASP A 426 3.59 40.58 28.24
C ASP A 426 2.72 39.77 29.23
N PHE A 427 3.30 39.25 30.32
CA PHE A 427 2.51 38.60 31.38
C PHE A 427 1.67 39.63 32.15
N ILE A 428 0.42 39.28 32.45
CA ILE A 428 -0.45 40.13 33.29
C ILE A 428 0.00 40.09 34.76
N ASP A 429 0.34 38.90 35.27
CA ASP A 429 0.87 38.70 36.62
C ASP A 429 2.19 37.94 36.56
N TYR A 430 3.28 38.70 36.70
CA TYR A 430 4.64 38.16 36.74
C TYR A 430 4.92 37.28 37.96
N LYS A 431 4.29 37.54 39.11
CA LYS A 431 4.48 36.74 40.31
C LYS A 431 3.88 35.35 40.12
N GLN A 432 2.69 35.27 39.53
CA GLN A 432 2.06 34.00 39.17
C GLN A 432 2.80 33.29 38.03
N ALA A 433 3.22 34.02 36.98
CA ALA A 433 3.99 33.44 35.88
C ALA A 433 5.28 32.78 36.37
N PHE A 434 6.03 33.49 37.21
CA PHE A 434 7.27 32.96 37.78
C PHE A 434 7.01 31.75 38.70
N SER A 435 5.98 31.79 39.54
CA SER A 435 5.67 30.67 40.45
C SER A 435 5.30 29.38 39.71
N VAL A 436 4.54 29.51 38.63
CA VAL A 436 4.10 28.38 37.80
C VAL A 436 5.26 27.82 36.98
N LEU A 437 6.07 28.69 36.37
CA LEU A 437 7.21 28.28 35.54
C LEU A 437 8.30 27.63 36.39
N LEU A 438 8.63 28.17 37.57
CA LEU A 438 9.55 27.53 38.51
C LEU A 438 9.11 26.11 38.91
N GLY A 439 7.80 25.87 39.04
CA GLY A 439 7.26 24.54 39.32
C GLY A 439 7.47 23.52 38.20
N LYS A 440 7.70 23.95 36.96
CA LYS A 440 8.03 23.05 35.84
C LYS A 440 9.52 22.73 35.75
N PHE A 441 10.38 23.53 36.38
CA PHE A 441 11.83 23.40 36.38
C PHE A 441 12.38 23.17 37.80
N GLU A 442 11.62 22.47 38.65
CA GLU A 442 12.02 22.20 40.03
C GLU A 442 13.30 21.34 40.10
N ALA A 443 13.54 20.49 39.10
CA ALA A 443 14.75 19.70 39.00
C ALA A 443 16.00 20.55 38.71
N GLU A 444 15.84 21.68 38.04
CA GLU A 444 16.92 22.62 37.65
C GLU A 444 17.02 23.83 38.59
N LYS A 445 16.34 23.80 39.75
CA LYS A 445 16.22 24.94 40.68
C LYS A 445 17.55 25.59 41.07
N ASP A 446 18.62 24.79 41.19
CA ASP A 446 19.95 25.27 41.57
C ASP A 446 20.62 26.12 40.47
N SER A 447 20.24 25.95 39.21
CA SER A 447 20.79 26.70 38.07
C SER A 447 20.05 28.02 37.79
N ILE A 448 18.81 28.15 38.28
CA ILE A 448 17.94 29.31 38.01
C ILE A 448 18.53 30.65 38.51
N PRO A 449 19.12 30.75 39.72
CA PRO A 449 19.77 31.99 40.17
C PRO A 449 20.90 32.45 39.24
N GLY A 450 21.70 31.51 38.73
CA GLY A 450 22.77 31.80 37.77
C GLY A 450 22.22 32.31 36.44
N MET A 451 21.15 31.69 35.93
CA MET A 451 20.44 32.13 34.72
C MET A 451 19.89 33.55 34.87
N ILE A 452 19.28 33.88 36.01
CA ILE A 452 18.78 35.23 36.30
C ILE A 452 19.91 36.25 36.27
N GLN A 453 21.01 35.95 36.97
CA GLN A 453 22.17 36.84 37.03
C GLN A 453 22.76 37.09 35.64
N TYR A 454 22.88 36.03 34.84
CA TYR A 454 23.42 36.09 33.48
C TYR A 454 22.52 36.92 32.54
N LEU A 455 21.23 36.59 32.45
CA LEU A 455 20.30 37.27 31.54
C LEU A 455 20.10 38.75 31.88
N ARG A 456 20.28 39.14 33.15
CA ARG A 456 20.14 40.51 33.62
C ARG A 456 21.44 41.28 33.78
N GLU A 457 22.57 40.75 33.31
CA GLU A 457 23.88 41.36 33.51
C GLU A 457 23.95 42.83 33.02
N ASN A 458 23.23 43.14 31.93
CA ASN A 458 23.20 44.46 31.30
C ASN A 458 21.96 45.31 31.66
N PHE A 459 21.17 44.93 32.67
CA PHE A 459 20.02 45.71 33.16
C PHE A 459 20.53 46.91 33.98
N LYS A 460 21.02 47.93 33.30
CA LYS A 460 21.41 49.22 33.88
C LYS A 460 20.48 50.33 33.44
#